data_AF-A0A072NNY4-F1
#
_entry.id   AF-A0A072NNY4-F1
#
_cell.length_a   1.000
_cell.length_b   1.000
_cell.length_c   1.000
_cell.angle_alpha   90.00
_cell.angle_beta   90.00
_cell.angle_gamma   90.00
#
_symmetry.space_group_name_H-M   'P 1'
#
loop_
_entity.id
_entity.type
_entity.pdbx_description
1 polymer ?
#
loop_
_entity_poly.entity_id
_entity_poly.type
_entity_poly.pdbx_seq_one_letter_code
_entity_poly.pdbx_strand_id
1 'polypeptide(L)'
;MNAQQWLERTTRDLPAGVAGRVERETRAHLQDAGWPEDADVRAVLGDPEATNEGLRRLYLTAKELEEVTTGGSLRTGWNLSEWLAGLVFPAILLWEALRSGALSSGLGVAVLLAGVALTWDLHPARRRQWRLMLMLLVAGWLYGLPGVWEYTGWPMVYAPLFSTLIVVYAAHSHLRRDARLRRTLQAEEGRA
;
A
#
# COMPACT_ATOMS: atom_id res chain seq x y z
N MET A 1 -27.00 -20.46 -11.57
CA MET A 1 -25.71 -19.97 -12.11
C MET A 1 -24.63 -20.98 -11.73
N ASN A 2 -23.87 -21.49 -12.69
CA ASN A 2 -22.87 -22.54 -12.41
C ASN A 2 -21.60 -21.96 -11.73
N ALA A 3 -20.76 -22.85 -11.21
CA ALA A 3 -19.54 -22.47 -10.48
C ALA A 3 -18.58 -21.61 -11.32
N GLN A 4 -18.42 -21.94 -12.60
CA GLN A 4 -17.50 -21.24 -13.50
C GLN A 4 -17.96 -19.80 -13.78
N GLN A 5 -19.25 -19.58 -14.06
CA GLN A 5 -19.82 -18.25 -14.25
C GLN A 5 -19.78 -17.41 -12.98
N TRP A 6 -20.00 -18.03 -11.81
CA TRP A 6 -19.86 -17.34 -10.53
C TRP A 6 -18.42 -16.87 -10.33
N LEU A 7 -17.44 -17.76 -10.54
CA LEU A 7 -16.02 -17.45 -10.39
C LEU A 7 -15.56 -16.34 -11.35
N GLU A 8 -15.92 -16.43 -12.63
CA GLU A 8 -15.54 -15.42 -13.62
C GLU A 8 -16.03 -14.02 -13.23
N ARG A 9 -17.24 -13.90 -12.68
CA ARG A 9 -17.77 -12.62 -12.19
C ARG A 9 -17.06 -12.18 -10.92
N THR A 10 -16.88 -13.09 -9.96
CA THR A 10 -16.25 -12.77 -8.67
C THR A 10 -14.77 -12.38 -8.81
N THR A 11 -14.06 -12.88 -9.81
CA THR A 11 -12.61 -12.63 -9.99
C THR A 11 -12.25 -11.67 -11.13
N ARG A 12 -13.23 -11.08 -11.83
CA ARG A 12 -13.02 -10.28 -13.06
C ARG A 12 -11.90 -9.24 -12.97
N ASP A 13 -11.84 -8.49 -11.86
CA ASP A 13 -10.90 -7.37 -11.68
C ASP A 13 -9.66 -7.75 -10.85
N LEU A 14 -9.54 -9.02 -10.46
CA LEU A 14 -8.48 -9.47 -9.56
C LEU A 14 -7.22 -9.88 -10.34
N PRO A 15 -6.04 -9.70 -9.74
CA PRO A 15 -4.80 -10.27 -10.26
C PRO A 15 -4.92 -11.79 -10.42
N ALA A 16 -4.24 -12.34 -11.42
CA ALA A 16 -4.46 -13.71 -11.86
C ALA A 16 -4.04 -14.76 -10.80
N GLY A 17 -3.04 -14.50 -9.98
CA GLY A 17 -2.67 -15.32 -8.83
C GLY A 17 -3.74 -15.31 -7.73
N VAL A 18 -4.33 -14.15 -7.45
CA VAL A 18 -5.48 -14.03 -6.52
C VAL A 18 -6.70 -14.78 -7.07
N ALA A 19 -7.03 -14.58 -8.35
CA ALA A 19 -8.14 -15.27 -9.02
C ALA A 19 -7.95 -16.80 -8.96
N GLY A 20 -6.77 -17.30 -9.31
CA GLY A 20 -6.46 -18.73 -9.25
C GLY A 20 -6.50 -19.29 -7.83
N ARG A 21 -6.11 -18.51 -6.82
CA ARG A 21 -6.26 -18.92 -5.41
C ARG A 21 -7.73 -19.03 -5.01
N VAL A 22 -8.54 -18.02 -5.32
CA VAL A 22 -9.99 -18.02 -5.03
C VAL A 22 -10.68 -19.17 -5.76
N GLU A 23 -10.31 -19.43 -7.01
CA GLU A 23 -10.82 -20.57 -7.78
C GLU A 23 -10.50 -21.92 -7.12
N ARG A 24 -9.25 -22.14 -6.68
CA ARG A 24 -8.86 -23.37 -5.97
C ARG A 24 -9.60 -23.54 -4.65
N GLU A 25 -9.64 -22.50 -3.82
CA GLU A 25 -10.33 -22.52 -2.51
C GLU A 25 -11.84 -22.75 -2.70
N THR A 26 -12.46 -22.09 -3.69
CA THR A 26 -13.89 -22.24 -3.98
C THR A 26 -14.21 -23.64 -4.51
N ARG A 27 -13.40 -24.19 -5.43
CA ARG A 27 -13.60 -25.56 -5.93
C ARG A 27 -13.43 -26.59 -4.83
N ALA A 28 -12.41 -26.46 -3.99
CA ALA A 28 -12.21 -27.34 -2.84
C ALA A 28 -13.42 -27.30 -1.91
N HIS A 29 -13.93 -26.09 -1.61
CA HIS A 29 -15.12 -25.94 -0.76
C HIS A 29 -16.37 -26.60 -1.34
N LEU A 30 -16.60 -26.45 -2.66
CA LEU A 30 -17.73 -27.11 -3.34
C LEU A 30 -17.58 -28.64 -3.37
N GLN A 31 -16.35 -29.14 -3.57
CA GLN A 31 -16.04 -30.57 -3.53
C GLN A 31 -16.27 -31.16 -2.15
N ASP A 32 -15.80 -30.49 -1.09
CA ASP A 32 -16.00 -30.90 0.30
C ASP A 32 -17.49 -30.89 0.70
N ALA A 33 -18.26 -29.96 0.14
CA ALA A 33 -19.70 -29.89 0.32
C ALA A 33 -20.49 -30.91 -0.53
N GLY A 34 -19.82 -31.68 -1.39
CA GLY A 34 -20.46 -32.63 -2.30
C GLY A 34 -21.36 -31.95 -3.33
N TRP A 35 -21.11 -30.68 -3.67
CA TRP A 35 -21.96 -29.90 -4.54
C TRP A 35 -21.72 -30.26 -6.03
N PRO A 36 -22.76 -30.48 -6.84
CA PRO A 36 -22.59 -30.73 -8.27
C PRO A 36 -22.01 -29.51 -9.00
N GLU A 37 -21.16 -29.72 -10.01
CA GLU A 37 -20.48 -28.63 -10.74
C GLU A 37 -21.43 -27.77 -11.59
N ASP A 38 -22.52 -28.37 -12.05
CA ASP A 38 -23.57 -27.76 -12.88
C ASP A 38 -24.71 -27.14 -12.04
N ALA A 39 -24.73 -27.39 -10.74
CA ALA A 39 -25.75 -26.85 -9.84
C ALA A 39 -25.63 -25.34 -9.66
N ASP A 40 -26.74 -24.71 -9.26
CA ASP A 40 -26.73 -23.30 -8.92
C ASP A 40 -25.94 -23.06 -7.63
N VAL A 41 -24.77 -22.45 -7.75
CA VAL A 41 -23.89 -22.17 -6.61
C VAL A 41 -24.26 -20.88 -5.88
N ARG A 42 -25.15 -20.04 -6.44
CA ARG A 42 -25.48 -18.74 -5.85
C ARG A 42 -26.16 -18.87 -4.49
N ALA A 43 -26.89 -19.95 -4.25
CA ALA A 43 -27.54 -20.21 -2.97
C ALA A 43 -26.53 -20.50 -1.85
N VAL A 44 -25.34 -21.01 -2.19
CA VAL A 44 -24.29 -21.41 -1.23
C VAL A 44 -23.23 -20.32 -1.12
N LEU A 45 -22.73 -19.83 -2.26
CA LEU A 45 -21.64 -18.87 -2.33
C LEU A 45 -22.11 -17.40 -2.29
N GLY A 46 -23.42 -17.17 -2.34
CA GLY A 46 -24.01 -15.84 -2.32
C GLY A 46 -23.83 -15.08 -3.64
N ASP A 47 -23.96 -13.76 -3.57
CA ASP A 47 -23.92 -12.87 -4.72
C ASP A 47 -22.48 -12.62 -5.20
N PRO A 48 -22.15 -12.91 -6.48
CA PRO A 48 -20.77 -12.82 -6.96
C PRO A 48 -20.20 -11.40 -6.95
N GLU A 49 -21.06 -10.38 -7.14
CA GLU A 49 -20.64 -8.97 -7.16
C GLU A 49 -20.32 -8.48 -5.73
N ALA A 50 -21.15 -8.83 -4.75
CA ALA A 50 -20.85 -8.55 -3.34
C ALA A 50 -19.54 -9.23 -2.88
N THR A 51 -19.29 -10.46 -3.33
CA THR A 51 -18.03 -11.16 -3.04
C THR A 51 -16.84 -10.51 -3.74
N ASN A 52 -16.99 -10.06 -4.99
CA ASN A 52 -15.95 -9.29 -5.68
C ASN A 52 -15.60 -8.03 -4.90
N GLU A 53 -16.60 -7.28 -4.42
CA GLU A 53 -16.36 -6.08 -3.62
C GLU A 53 -15.62 -6.41 -2.31
N GLY A 54 -15.99 -7.51 -1.64
CA GLY A 54 -15.28 -8.03 -0.48
C GLY A 54 -13.81 -8.35 -0.78
N LEU A 55 -13.55 -9.04 -1.89
CA LEU A 55 -12.19 -9.37 -2.34
C LEU A 55 -11.37 -8.12 -2.68
N ARG A 56 -11.99 -7.12 -3.31
CA ARG A 56 -11.33 -5.82 -3.61
C ARG A 56 -10.98 -5.02 -2.37
N ARG A 57 -11.66 -5.24 -1.23
CA ARG A 57 -11.25 -4.64 0.05
C ARG A 57 -10.02 -5.35 0.65
N LEU A 58 -9.84 -6.64 0.35
CA LEU A 58 -8.77 -7.47 0.91
C LEU A 58 -7.49 -7.49 0.05
N TYR A 59 -7.66 -7.40 -1.27
CA TYR A 59 -6.61 -7.48 -2.29
C TYR A 59 -6.60 -6.24 -3.17
N LEU A 60 -5.48 -5.97 -3.84
CA LEU A 60 -5.43 -5.03 -4.95
C LEU A 60 -6.11 -5.61 -6.19
N THR A 61 -6.67 -4.73 -7.02
CA THR A 61 -7.09 -5.06 -8.39
C THR A 61 -5.89 -5.27 -9.31
N ALA A 62 -6.10 -5.90 -10.48
CA ALA A 62 -5.05 -6.10 -11.47
C ALA A 62 -4.39 -4.77 -11.90
N LYS A 63 -5.22 -3.74 -12.14
CA LYS A 63 -4.75 -2.39 -12.49
C LYS A 63 -3.95 -1.73 -11.36
N GLU A 64 -4.45 -1.79 -10.13
CA GLU A 64 -3.71 -1.24 -8.96
C GLU A 64 -2.37 -1.96 -8.76
N LEU A 65 -2.33 -3.28 -8.94
CA LEU A 65 -1.09 -4.05 -8.84
C LEU A 65 -0.10 -3.64 -9.94
N GLU A 66 -0.56 -3.50 -11.18
CA GLU A 66 0.25 -3.03 -12.29
C GLU A 66 0.82 -1.63 -12.01
N GLU A 67 -0.01 -0.68 -11.57
CA GLU A 67 0.42 0.67 -11.20
C GLU A 67 1.49 0.67 -10.10
N VAL A 68 1.34 -0.20 -9.10
CA VAL A 68 2.27 -0.29 -7.97
C VAL A 68 3.58 -0.99 -8.34
N THR A 69 3.53 -2.01 -9.19
CA THR A 69 4.71 -2.79 -9.61
C THR A 69 5.51 -2.12 -10.71
N THR A 70 4.83 -1.51 -11.69
CA THR A 70 5.47 -0.83 -12.83
C THR A 70 5.71 0.65 -12.57
N GLY A 71 5.04 1.23 -11.58
CA GLY A 71 5.07 2.66 -11.30
C GLY A 71 4.08 3.51 -12.08
N GLY A 72 3.10 2.88 -12.74
CA GLY A 72 2.07 3.52 -13.55
C GLY A 72 2.38 3.47 -15.04
N SER A 73 1.49 4.07 -15.86
CA SER A 73 1.54 4.04 -17.33
C SER A 73 2.78 4.67 -17.98
N LEU A 74 3.71 5.19 -17.20
CA LEU A 74 4.99 5.73 -17.65
C LEU A 74 6.09 4.68 -17.46
N ARG A 75 6.09 3.74 -18.42
CA ARG A 75 7.18 2.87 -18.91
C ARG A 75 8.55 2.97 -18.20
N THR A 76 8.98 1.80 -17.70
CA THR A 76 10.36 1.26 -17.66
C THR A 76 11.45 2.09 -16.95
N GLY A 77 11.84 1.62 -15.75
CA GLY A 77 13.17 1.79 -15.17
C GLY A 77 13.41 3.08 -14.38
N TRP A 78 12.71 4.17 -14.71
CA TRP A 78 12.95 5.45 -14.05
C TRP A 78 11.80 5.86 -13.14
N ASN A 79 12.01 5.62 -11.85
CA ASN A 79 11.04 5.88 -10.82
C ASN A 79 11.40 7.18 -10.08
N LEU A 80 10.93 8.31 -10.60
CA LEU A 80 11.21 9.65 -10.06
C LEU A 80 10.94 9.73 -8.55
N SER A 81 9.83 9.13 -8.12
CA SER A 81 9.41 9.15 -6.72
C SER A 81 10.40 8.41 -5.81
N GLU A 82 10.99 7.30 -6.27
CA GLU A 82 11.98 6.55 -5.50
C GLU A 82 13.32 7.28 -5.44
N TRP A 83 13.72 7.96 -6.52
CA TRP A 83 14.90 8.84 -6.53
C TRP A 83 14.73 10.04 -5.59
N LEU A 84 13.56 10.66 -5.61
CA LEU A 84 13.24 11.78 -4.72
C LEU A 84 13.32 11.34 -3.25
N ALA A 85 12.65 10.25 -2.89
CA ALA A 85 12.59 9.77 -1.52
C ALA A 85 13.90 9.12 -1.03
N GLY A 86 14.63 8.44 -1.92
CA GLY A 86 15.82 7.66 -1.57
C GLY A 86 17.13 8.44 -1.61
N LEU A 87 17.22 9.51 -2.42
CA LEU A 87 18.48 10.22 -2.65
C LEU A 87 18.34 11.74 -2.55
N VAL A 88 17.44 12.34 -3.33
CA VAL A 88 17.38 13.81 -3.45
C VAL A 88 16.97 14.47 -2.14
N PHE A 89 15.87 14.01 -1.53
CA PHE A 89 15.36 14.61 -0.31
C PHE A 89 16.29 14.41 0.90
N PRO A 90 16.84 13.20 1.17
CA PRO A 90 17.89 13.03 2.18
C PRO A 90 19.11 13.93 1.95
N ALA A 91 19.56 14.11 0.71
CA ALA A 91 20.69 14.97 0.40
C ALA A 91 20.40 16.45 0.68
N ILE A 92 19.18 16.92 0.37
CA ILE A 92 18.72 18.28 0.71
C ILE A 92 18.72 18.48 2.23
N LEU A 93 18.16 17.54 2.99
CA LEU A 93 18.13 17.63 4.45
C LEU A 93 19.53 17.58 5.07
N LEU A 94 20.43 16.76 4.51
CA LEU A 94 21.81 16.70 4.96
C LEU A 94 22.55 18.01 4.69
N TRP A 95 22.38 18.57 3.49
CA TRP A 95 22.95 19.87 3.15
C TRP A 95 22.42 20.98 4.08
N GLU A 96 21.12 21.00 4.34
CA GLU A 96 20.51 21.95 5.26
C GLU A 96 21.05 21.79 6.69
N ALA A 97 21.18 20.55 7.19
CA ALA A 97 21.73 20.26 8.51
C ALA A 97 23.19 20.73 8.63
N LEU A 98 24.01 20.50 7.61
CA LEU A 98 25.41 20.94 7.57
C LEU A 98 25.53 22.46 7.49
N ARG A 99 24.67 23.12 6.72
CA ARG A 99 24.71 24.57 6.52
C ARG A 99 24.18 25.36 7.71
N SER A 100 23.09 24.91 8.32
CA SER A 100 22.38 25.65 9.37
C SER A 100 22.67 25.15 10.78
N GLY A 101 23.24 23.95 10.92
CA GLY A 101 23.35 23.26 12.22
C GLY A 101 22.00 22.78 12.77
N ALA A 102 20.93 22.80 11.97
CA ALA A 102 19.60 22.41 12.41
C ALA A 102 19.54 20.91 12.76
N LEU A 103 19.38 20.62 14.06
CA LEU A 103 19.24 19.26 14.58
C LEU A 103 18.02 18.54 13.96
N SER A 104 16.94 19.26 13.69
CA SER A 104 15.71 18.72 13.08
C SER A 104 15.95 18.13 11.69
N SER A 105 16.69 18.82 10.82
CA SER A 105 17.06 18.32 9.49
C SER A 105 17.98 17.10 9.59
N GLY A 106 18.94 17.11 10.54
CA GLY A 106 19.80 15.96 10.82
C GLY A 106 19.04 14.72 11.29
N LEU A 107 18.07 14.89 12.20
CA LEU A 107 17.17 13.82 12.62
C LEU A 107 16.29 13.33 11.47
N GLY A 108 15.83 14.24 10.59
CA GLY A 108 15.11 13.89 9.37
C GLY A 108 15.92 12.96 8.47
N VAL A 109 17.20 13.24 8.23
CA VAL A 109 18.11 12.35 7.49
C VAL A 109 18.21 10.99 8.17
N ALA A 110 18.42 10.97 9.50
CA ALA A 110 18.55 9.72 10.26
C ALA A 110 17.30 8.84 10.13
N VAL A 111 16.11 9.43 10.22
CA VAL A 111 14.83 8.71 10.04
C VAL A 111 14.72 8.12 8.63
N LEU A 112 15.09 8.87 7.60
CA LEU A 112 15.03 8.38 6.22
C LEU A 112 16.02 7.23 5.98
N LEU A 113 17.25 7.34 6.50
CA LEU A 113 18.25 6.27 6.40
C LEU A 113 17.86 5.03 7.19
N ALA A 114 17.32 5.20 8.40
CA ALA A 114 16.75 4.10 9.17
C ALA A 114 15.60 3.43 8.41
N GLY A 115 14.74 4.21 7.77
CA GLY A 115 13.69 3.73 6.87
C GLY A 115 14.23 2.91 5.70
N VAL A 116 15.30 3.36 5.06
CA VAL A 116 15.98 2.62 3.99
C VAL A 116 16.52 1.28 4.48
N ALA A 117 17.15 1.26 5.66
CA ALA A 117 17.68 0.05 6.26
C ALA A 117 16.57 -0.95 6.64
N LEU A 118 15.52 -0.48 7.32
CA LEU A 118 14.39 -1.31 7.76
C LEU A 118 13.56 -1.89 6.62
N THR A 119 13.62 -1.27 5.43
CA THR A 119 12.84 -1.67 4.26
C THR A 119 13.67 -2.39 3.20
N TRP A 120 14.93 -2.70 3.49
CA TRP A 120 15.86 -3.28 2.52
C TRP A 120 15.40 -4.63 1.98
N ASP A 121 14.94 -5.52 2.87
CA ASP A 121 14.50 -6.88 2.55
C ASP A 121 13.06 -6.96 2.05
N LEU A 122 12.35 -5.82 1.93
CA LEU A 122 10.99 -5.80 1.43
C LEU A 122 10.97 -5.90 -0.11
N HIS A 123 9.90 -6.51 -0.64
CA HIS A 123 9.61 -6.48 -2.07
C HIS A 123 9.74 -5.04 -2.63
N PRO A 124 10.37 -4.82 -3.80
CA PRO A 124 10.69 -3.47 -4.31
C PRO A 124 9.50 -2.49 -4.31
N ALA A 125 8.31 -2.98 -4.67
CA ALA A 125 7.09 -2.19 -4.65
C ALA A 125 6.71 -1.70 -3.23
N ARG A 126 6.83 -2.56 -2.22
CA ARG A 126 6.58 -2.20 -0.81
C ARG A 126 7.64 -1.23 -0.32
N ARG A 127 8.91 -1.51 -0.60
CA ARG A 127 10.05 -0.65 -0.25
C ARG A 127 9.87 0.78 -0.78
N ARG A 128 9.45 0.93 -2.03
CA ARG A 128 9.13 2.23 -2.64
C ARG A 128 8.03 2.97 -1.86
N GLN A 129 6.91 2.29 -1.58
CA GLN A 129 5.79 2.89 -0.86
C GLN A 129 6.19 3.38 0.53
N TRP A 130 6.96 2.58 1.27
CA TRP A 130 7.45 2.96 2.59
C TRP A 130 8.40 4.16 2.55
N ARG A 131 9.35 4.18 1.61
CA ARG A 131 10.27 5.31 1.43
C ARG A 131 9.53 6.60 1.11
N LEU A 132 8.53 6.53 0.24
CA LEU A 132 7.68 7.69 -0.08
C LEU A 132 6.88 8.18 1.13
N MET A 133 6.29 7.26 1.89
CA MET A 133 5.56 7.64 3.10
C MET A 133 6.49 8.33 4.10
N LEU A 134 7.68 7.78 4.34
CA LEU A 134 8.64 8.38 5.27
C LEU A 134 9.12 9.75 4.79
N MET A 135 9.41 9.90 3.49
CA MET A 135 9.74 11.20 2.89
C MET A 135 8.62 12.22 3.14
N LEU A 136 7.36 11.87 2.84
CA LEU A 136 6.23 12.76 3.03
C LEU A 136 5.97 13.09 4.50
N LEU A 137 6.20 12.13 5.40
CA LEU A 137 6.03 12.32 6.84
C LEU A 137 7.11 13.25 7.38
N VAL A 138 8.38 13.06 6.99
CA VAL A 138 9.49 13.95 7.38
C VAL A 138 9.30 15.34 6.78
N ALA A 139 8.96 15.46 5.50
CA ALA A 139 8.69 16.75 4.84
C ALA A 139 7.50 17.47 5.48
N GLY A 140 6.41 16.74 5.74
CA GLY A 140 5.25 17.24 6.44
C GLY A 140 5.60 17.72 7.84
N TRP A 141 6.43 16.98 8.58
CA TRP A 141 6.82 17.36 9.94
C TRP A 141 7.74 18.59 9.98
N LEU A 142 8.73 18.66 9.09
CA LEU A 142 9.71 19.76 9.07
C LEU A 142 9.16 21.05 8.47
N TYR A 143 8.33 20.96 7.42
CA TYR A 143 7.93 22.13 6.63
C TYR A 143 6.43 22.35 6.58
N GLY A 144 5.62 21.28 6.55
CA GLY A 144 4.17 21.39 6.39
C GLY A 144 3.42 21.75 7.67
N LEU A 145 3.67 21.00 8.75
CA LEU A 145 2.99 21.15 10.03
C LEU A 145 3.22 22.53 10.66
N PRO A 146 4.45 23.11 10.65
CA PRO A 146 4.65 24.46 11.14
C PRO A 146 3.78 25.48 10.41
N GLY A 147 3.74 25.44 9.07
CA GLY A 147 2.93 26.39 8.28
C GLY A 147 1.41 26.20 8.46
N VAL A 148 0.94 24.95 8.55
CA VAL A 148 -0.47 24.67 8.87
C VAL A 148 -0.81 25.15 10.28
N TRP A 149 0.10 24.98 11.24
CA TRP A 149 -0.08 25.42 12.62
C TRP A 149 -0.13 26.94 12.76
N GLU A 150 0.76 27.64 12.04
CA GLU A 150 0.75 29.11 11.96
C GLU A 150 -0.57 29.63 11.39
N TYR A 151 -1.12 28.95 10.37
CA TYR A 151 -2.40 29.32 9.76
C TYR A 151 -3.61 29.12 10.69
N THR A 152 -3.62 28.06 11.51
CA THR A 152 -4.75 27.83 12.43
C THR A 152 -4.77 28.84 13.59
N GLY A 153 -3.63 29.45 13.93
CA GLY A 153 -3.51 30.39 15.04
C GLY A 153 -3.72 29.75 16.42
N TRP A 154 -3.62 28.42 16.52
CA TRP A 154 -3.90 27.69 17.74
C TRP A 154 -2.71 27.71 18.73
N PRO A 155 -2.96 27.62 20.04
CA PRO A 155 -1.90 27.60 21.05
C PRO A 155 -0.91 26.45 20.86
N MET A 156 0.39 26.73 20.83
CA MET A 156 1.50 25.78 20.59
C MET A 156 1.44 24.49 21.43
N VAL A 157 0.82 24.52 22.62
CA VAL A 157 0.60 23.35 23.47
C VAL A 157 -0.16 22.21 22.78
N TYR A 158 -0.99 22.51 21.77
CA TYR A 158 -1.77 21.52 21.03
C TYR A 158 -1.06 20.97 19.78
N ALA A 159 0.07 21.56 19.36
CA ALA A 159 0.81 21.12 18.18
C ALA A 159 1.30 19.66 18.26
N PRO A 160 1.78 19.15 19.41
CA PRO A 160 2.13 17.73 19.56
C PRO A 160 0.94 16.79 19.38
N LEU A 161 -0.25 17.18 19.88
CA LEU A 161 -1.46 16.36 19.75
C LEU A 161 -1.92 16.29 18.28
N PHE A 162 -1.94 17.43 17.60
CA PHE A 162 -2.32 17.51 16.19
C PHE A 162 -1.36 16.75 15.27
N SER A 163 -0.05 16.92 15.47
CA SER A 163 0.98 16.19 14.72
C SER A 163 0.89 14.68 14.94
N THR A 164 0.65 14.23 16.18
CA THR A 164 0.44 12.82 16.49
C THR A 164 -0.79 12.25 15.77
N LEU A 165 -1.91 12.99 15.75
CA LEU A 165 -3.12 12.57 15.06
C LEU A 165 -2.88 12.35 13.56
N ILE A 166 -2.17 13.29 12.91
CA ILE A 166 -1.83 13.20 11.49
C ILE A 166 -0.94 11.99 11.23
N VAL A 167 0.08 11.77 12.05
CA VAL A 167 0.98 10.61 11.92
C VAL A 167 0.22 9.30 12.09
N VAL A 168 -0.66 9.18 13.09
CA VAL A 168 -1.47 7.99 13.33
C VAL A 168 -2.42 7.72 12.16
N TYR A 169 -3.09 8.75 11.65
CA TYR A 169 -3.99 8.62 10.50
C TYR A 169 -3.23 8.18 9.24
N ALA A 170 -2.09 8.83 8.94
CA ALA A 170 -1.24 8.49 7.81
C ALA A 170 -0.73 7.04 7.93
N ALA A 171 -0.21 6.65 9.08
CA ALA A 171 0.27 5.30 9.36
C ALA A 171 -0.84 4.26 9.20
N HIS A 172 -2.03 4.50 9.77
CA HIS A 172 -3.17 3.59 9.64
C HIS A 172 -3.59 3.37 8.18
N SER A 173 -3.70 4.46 7.41
CA SER A 173 -4.04 4.38 5.99
C SER A 173 -2.99 3.62 5.18
N HIS A 174 -1.70 3.83 5.51
CA HIS A 174 -0.59 3.18 4.83
C HIS A 174 -0.49 1.70 5.16
N LEU A 175 -0.59 1.32 6.44
CA LEU A 175 -0.55 -0.07 6.89
C LEU A 175 -1.69 -0.90 6.27
N ARG A 176 -2.88 -0.31 6.11
CA ARG A 176 -4.00 -0.98 5.41
C ARG A 176 -3.68 -1.25 3.94
N ARG A 177 -3.07 -0.29 3.24
CA ARG A 177 -2.66 -0.44 1.83
C ARG A 177 -1.52 -1.45 1.69
N ASP A 178 -0.52 -1.39 2.56
CA ASP A 178 0.60 -2.33 2.60
C ASP A 178 0.14 -3.76 2.89
N ALA A 179 -0.81 -3.95 3.80
CA ALA A 179 -1.41 -5.26 4.06
C ALA A 179 -2.13 -5.83 2.83
N ARG A 180 -2.89 -5.01 2.09
CA ARG A 180 -3.52 -5.43 0.82
C ARG A 180 -2.45 -5.84 -0.20
N LEU A 181 -1.44 -4.99 -0.40
CA LEU A 181 -0.34 -5.26 -1.33
C LEU A 181 0.43 -6.54 -0.96
N ARG A 182 0.76 -6.74 0.31
CA ARG A 182 1.44 -7.96 0.79
C ARG A 182 0.64 -9.21 0.47
N ARG A 183 -0.67 -9.22 0.77
CA ARG A 183 -1.54 -10.37 0.48
C ARG A 183 -1.64 -10.65 -1.01
N THR A 184 -1.74 -9.60 -1.83
CA THR A 184 -1.76 -9.74 -3.29
C THR A 184 -0.45 -10.30 -3.82
N LEU A 185 0.70 -9.76 -3.39
CA LEU A 185 2.02 -10.26 -3.82
C LEU A 185 2.24 -11.72 -3.42
N GLN A 186 1.86 -12.11 -2.21
CA GLN A 186 1.93 -13.51 -1.78
C GLN A 186 1.10 -14.45 -2.66
N ALA A 187 -0.07 -14.01 -3.13
CA ALA A 187 -0.91 -14.80 -4.03
C ALA A 187 -0.35 -14.89 -5.45
N GLU A 188 0.36 -13.86 -5.93
CA GLU A 188 1.05 -13.86 -7.23
C GLU A 188 2.33 -14.69 -7.20
N GLU A 189 3.15 -14.58 -6.15
CA GLU A 189 4.40 -15.33 -6.00
C GLU A 189 4.15 -16.83 -5.80
N GLY A 190 3.07 -17.22 -5.11
CA GLY A 190 2.66 -18.62 -4.96
C GLY A 190 2.12 -19.31 -6.23
N ARG A 191 2.20 -18.63 -7.38
CA ARG A 191 1.93 -19.18 -8.72
C ARG A 191 3.19 -19.75 -9.39
N ALA A 192 4.38 -19.32 -8.96
CA ALA A 192 5.68 -19.80 -9.45
C ALA A 192 6.08 -21.10 -8.72
#